data_AF-A0A1L9GVF8-F1
#
_entry.id   AF-A0A1L9GVF8-F1
#
_cell.length_a   1.000
_cell.length_b   1.000
_cell.length_c   1.000
_cell.angle_alpha   90.00
_cell.angle_beta   90.00
_cell.angle_gamma   90.00
#
_symmetry.space_group_name_H-M   'P 1'
#
loop_
_entity.id
_entity.type
_entity.pdbx_description
1 polymer ?
#
loop_
_entity_poly.entity_id
_entity_poly.type
_entity_poly.pdbx_seq_one_letter_code
_entity_poly.pdbx_strand_id
1 'polypeptide(L)'
;MNAKAQITLEFLIYMAIGISALASAIYATAGMRSGYTEGISKYELESFYSHISAMQQYGSSSFAAYVPESVCSCSGSERVVCGNYTVYTGAGIRLGPSVCKYSGSIENISESYTGMGTYEISGSR
;
A
#
# COMPACT_ATOMS: atom_id res chain seq x y z
N MET A 1 -25.75 -42.59 -18.85
CA MET A 1 -24.85 -41.86 -19.78
C MET A 1 -23.54 -41.60 -19.04
N ASN A 2 -22.45 -42.25 -19.43
CA ASN A 2 -21.11 -42.00 -18.89
C ASN A 2 -20.41 -40.99 -19.81
N ALA A 3 -20.46 -39.70 -19.46
CA ALA A 3 -19.66 -38.70 -20.15
C ALA A 3 -18.21 -38.83 -19.66
N LYS A 4 -17.33 -39.48 -20.44
CA LYS A 4 -15.89 -39.41 -20.23
C LYS A 4 -15.43 -38.05 -20.78
N ALA A 5 -15.02 -37.15 -19.90
CA ALA A 5 -14.36 -35.90 -20.31
C ALA A 5 -13.02 -36.27 -20.96
N GLN A 6 -12.97 -36.22 -22.29
CA GLN A 6 -11.75 -36.48 -23.04
C GLN A 6 -10.98 -35.16 -23.13
N ILE A 7 -10.02 -34.99 -22.25
CA ILE A 7 -9.12 -33.83 -22.26
C ILE A 7 -8.14 -34.02 -23.42
N THR A 8 -8.07 -33.04 -24.32
CA THR A 8 -7.13 -33.10 -25.46
C THR A 8 -5.70 -32.87 -24.98
N LEU A 9 -4.73 -33.48 -25.68
CA LEU A 9 -3.31 -33.32 -25.39
C LEU A 9 -2.90 -31.84 -25.41
N GLU A 10 -3.47 -31.06 -26.34
CA GLU A 10 -3.23 -29.62 -26.45
C GLU A 10 -3.62 -28.86 -25.18
N PHE A 11 -4.76 -29.20 -24.57
CA PHE A 11 -5.19 -28.57 -23.32
C PHE A 11 -4.22 -28.85 -22.17
N LEU A 12 -3.67 -30.07 -22.09
CA LEU A 12 -2.67 -30.42 -21.07
C LEU A 12 -1.36 -29.64 -21.27
N ILE A 13 -0.94 -29.44 -22.52
CA ILE A 13 0.25 -28.64 -22.84
C ILE A 13 0.05 -27.18 -22.43
N TYR A 14 -1.11 -26.57 -22.75
CA TYR A 14 -1.41 -25.20 -22.32
C TYR A 14 -1.45 -25.07 -20.79
N MET A 15 -2.02 -26.06 -20.10
CA MET A 15 -2.05 -26.03 -18.63
C MET A 15 -0.65 -26.12 -18.02
N ALA A 16 0.23 -26.98 -18.56
CA ALA A 16 1.60 -27.12 -18.09
C ALA A 16 2.44 -25.84 -18.29
N ILE A 17 2.25 -25.15 -19.41
CA ILE A 17 2.88 -23.85 -19.68
C ILE A 17 2.35 -22.79 -18.70
N GLY A 18 1.04 -22.75 -18.48
CA GLY A 18 0.41 -21.81 -17.55
C GLY A 18 0.89 -21.99 -16.10
N ILE A 19 1.00 -23.24 -15.63
CA ILE A 19 1.50 -23.54 -14.28
C ILE A 19 2.97 -23.15 -14.14
N SER A 20 3.79 -23.41 -15.16
CA SER A 20 5.21 -23.04 -15.15
C SER A 20 5.39 -21.52 -15.09
N ALA A 21 4.63 -20.77 -15.90
CA ALA A 21 4.66 -19.31 -15.91
C ALA A 21 4.19 -18.72 -14.56
N LEU A 22 3.12 -19.29 -13.98
CA LEU A 22 2.62 -18.88 -12.68
C LEU A 22 3.64 -19.17 -11.57
N ALA A 23 4.30 -20.33 -11.58
CA ALA A 23 5.34 -20.67 -10.62
C ALA A 23 6.52 -19.70 -10.72
N SER A 24 6.98 -19.36 -11.93
CA SER A 24 8.03 -18.34 -12.13
C SER A 24 7.61 -16.97 -11.62
N ALA A 25 6.37 -16.55 -11.86
CA ALA A 25 5.85 -15.28 -11.34
C ALA A 25 5.77 -15.28 -9.81
N ILE A 26 5.34 -16.38 -9.19
CA ILE A 26 5.32 -16.53 -7.72
C ILE A 26 6.74 -16.50 -7.16
N TYR A 27 7.70 -17.20 -7.76
CA TYR A 27 9.09 -17.17 -7.32
C TYR A 27 9.73 -15.78 -7.49
N ALA A 28 9.45 -15.07 -8.57
CA ALA A 28 9.90 -13.69 -8.75
C ALA A 28 9.29 -12.77 -7.69
N THR A 29 7.99 -12.92 -7.40
CA THR A 29 7.29 -12.10 -6.40
C THR A 29 7.70 -12.44 -4.96
N ALA A 30 7.95 -13.71 -4.67
CA ALA A 30 8.45 -14.19 -3.39
C ALA A 30 9.93 -13.84 -3.19
N GLY A 31 10.76 -13.91 -4.23
CA GLY A 31 12.15 -13.47 -4.21
C GLY A 31 12.28 -11.95 -4.06
N MET A 32 11.41 -11.19 -4.73
CA MET A 32 11.25 -9.77 -4.46
C MET A 32 10.87 -9.55 -3.00
N ARG A 33 9.82 -10.21 -2.48
CA ARG A 33 9.40 -10.15 -1.06
C ARG A 33 10.48 -10.58 -0.06
N SER A 34 11.27 -11.59 -0.36
CA SER A 34 12.34 -12.10 0.51
C SER A 34 13.56 -11.17 0.55
N GLY A 35 13.74 -10.34 -0.48
CA GLY A 35 14.72 -9.23 -0.47
C GLY A 35 14.27 -8.02 0.37
N TYR A 36 13.02 -7.99 0.85
CA TYR A 36 12.49 -6.90 1.71
C TYR A 36 12.59 -7.19 3.21
N THR A 37 13.27 -8.26 3.63
CA THR A 37 13.22 -8.75 5.03
C THR A 37 14.21 -8.08 6.01
N GLU A 38 14.76 -6.89 5.71
CA GLU A 38 15.60 -6.15 6.70
C GLU A 38 15.44 -4.62 6.70
N GLY A 39 14.46 -4.03 6.01
CA GLY A 39 14.28 -2.58 6.07
C GLY A 39 12.84 -2.17 5.83
N ILE A 40 12.21 -1.58 6.84
CA ILE A 40 10.94 -0.87 6.68
C ILE A 40 11.11 0.13 5.53
N SER A 41 10.33 -0.10 4.49
CA SER A 41 10.71 0.09 3.10
C SER A 41 10.08 1.35 2.56
N LYS A 42 10.81 2.07 1.71
CA LYS A 42 10.28 3.17 0.88
C LYS A 42 8.89 2.86 0.30
N TYR A 43 8.64 1.60 -0.06
CA TYR A 43 7.37 1.11 -0.57
C TYR A 43 6.21 1.21 0.43
N GLU A 44 6.41 0.94 1.72
CA GLU A 44 5.35 1.06 2.74
C GLU A 44 4.96 2.52 2.96
N LEU A 45 5.95 3.42 2.98
CA LEU A 45 5.73 4.87 3.02
C LEU A 45 4.97 5.34 1.77
N GLU A 46 5.44 4.97 0.58
CA GLU A 46 4.79 5.33 -0.69
C GLU A 46 3.37 4.74 -0.77
N SER A 47 3.16 3.52 -0.30
CA SER A 47 1.86 2.87 -0.27
C SER A 47 0.89 3.61 0.66
N PHE A 48 1.33 3.99 1.87
CA PHE A 48 0.54 4.76 2.82
C PHE A 48 0.12 6.12 2.25
N TYR A 49 1.08 6.91 1.76
CA TYR A 49 0.80 8.23 1.19
C TYR A 49 0.01 8.18 -0.12
N SER A 50 0.23 7.14 -0.94
CA SER A 50 -0.59 6.92 -2.15
C SER A 50 -2.03 6.60 -1.79
N HIS A 51 -2.27 5.86 -0.71
CA HIS A 51 -3.62 5.58 -0.23
C HIS A 51 -4.32 6.86 0.25
N ILE A 52 -3.63 7.71 1.01
CA ILE A 52 -4.18 9.01 1.42
C ILE A 52 -4.48 9.89 0.20
N SER A 53 -3.53 10.00 -0.74
CA SER A 53 -3.71 10.83 -1.94
C SER A 53 -4.87 10.35 -2.81
N ALA A 54 -5.12 9.03 -2.87
CA ALA A 54 -6.29 8.48 -3.56
C ALA A 54 -7.62 8.84 -2.89
N MET A 55 -7.62 9.18 -1.60
CA MET A 55 -8.82 9.48 -0.83
C MET A 55 -9.13 10.98 -0.72
N GLN A 56 -8.12 11.84 -0.99
CA GLN A 56 -8.25 13.30 -1.06
C GLN A 56 -9.35 13.78 -2.00
N GLN A 57 -9.68 13.02 -3.05
CA GLN A 57 -10.74 13.36 -4.01
C GLN A 57 -12.15 13.45 -3.37
N TYR A 58 -12.34 12.91 -2.17
CA TYR A 58 -13.64 12.87 -1.50
C TYR A 58 -13.86 13.99 -0.46
N GLY A 59 -12.86 14.85 -0.20
CA GLY A 59 -12.93 15.99 0.72
C GLY A 59 -13.02 15.63 2.21
N SER A 60 -13.70 14.54 2.56
CA SER A 60 -13.63 13.88 3.86
C SER A 60 -13.87 12.39 3.67
N SER A 61 -12.98 11.57 4.22
CA SER A 61 -13.01 10.11 4.02
C SER A 61 -12.52 9.37 5.26
N SER A 62 -12.92 8.10 5.41
CA SER A 62 -12.40 7.20 6.43
C SER A 62 -12.12 5.84 5.81
N PHE A 63 -10.92 5.30 6.06
CA PHE A 63 -10.46 4.05 5.48
C PHE A 63 -9.44 3.35 6.38
N ALA A 64 -9.39 2.02 6.30
CA ALA A 64 -8.38 1.24 7.00
C ALA A 64 -7.08 1.18 6.19
N ALA A 65 -5.96 1.58 6.78
CA ALA A 65 -4.64 1.49 6.16
C ALA A 65 -3.56 1.11 7.20
N TYR A 66 -2.53 0.41 6.73
CA TYR A 66 -1.34 0.17 7.53
C TYR A 66 -0.55 1.47 7.70
N VAL A 67 -0.24 1.85 8.95
CA VAL A 67 0.55 3.03 9.29
C VAL A 67 1.99 2.60 9.56
N PRO A 68 2.97 2.93 8.71
CA PRO A 68 4.37 2.60 8.97
C PRO A 68 4.91 3.35 10.20
N GLU A 69 5.75 2.71 11.01
CA GLU A 69 6.43 3.37 12.16
C GLU A 69 7.26 4.57 11.74
N SER A 70 7.85 4.51 10.54
CA SER A 70 8.65 5.57 9.93
C SER A 70 7.87 6.85 9.64
N VAL A 71 6.54 6.81 9.63
CA VAL A 71 5.73 8.01 9.35
C VAL A 71 5.89 9.11 10.41
N CYS A 72 6.25 8.72 11.63
CA CYS A 72 6.34 9.61 12.78
C CYS A 72 7.63 10.40 12.88
N SER A 73 8.63 10.02 12.11
CA SER A 73 9.86 10.79 11.94
C SER A 73 9.83 11.67 10.69
N CYS A 74 8.71 11.67 9.96
CA CYS A 74 8.55 12.47 8.76
C CYS A 74 8.24 13.95 9.06
N SER A 75 8.62 14.84 8.14
CA SER A 75 8.34 16.27 8.21
C SER A 75 7.92 16.83 6.86
N GLY A 76 7.19 17.95 6.86
CA GLY A 76 6.64 18.57 5.65
C GLY A 76 5.17 18.21 5.39
N SER A 77 4.58 18.81 4.37
CA SER A 77 3.14 18.68 4.06
C SER A 77 2.86 18.27 2.62
N GLU A 78 3.38 18.98 1.62
CA GLU A 78 3.24 18.62 0.20
C GLU A 78 4.36 17.68 -0.28
N ARG A 79 5.55 17.86 0.29
CA ARG A 79 6.70 16.97 0.17
C ARG A 79 7.06 16.50 1.55
N VAL A 80 6.74 15.25 1.83
CA VAL A 80 6.97 14.66 3.14
C VAL A 80 8.32 13.95 3.13
N VAL A 81 9.24 14.44 3.96
CA VAL A 81 10.61 13.96 4.09
C VAL A 81 10.69 13.05 5.31
N CYS A 82 11.04 11.78 5.08
CA CYS A 82 11.14 10.72 6.08
C CYS A 82 12.55 10.13 6.05
N GLY A 83 13.46 10.66 6.88
CA GLY A 83 14.89 10.29 6.81
C GLY A 83 15.49 10.62 5.43
N ASN A 84 15.97 9.59 4.72
CA ASN A 84 16.54 9.74 3.37
C ASN A 84 15.50 9.66 2.24
N TYR A 85 14.21 9.50 2.56
CA TYR A 85 13.14 9.39 1.59
C TYR A 85 12.33 10.68 1.49
N THR A 86 11.84 11.00 0.30
CA THR A 86 10.91 12.10 0.07
C THR A 86 9.74 11.59 -0.75
N VAL A 87 8.53 11.79 -0.23
CA VAL A 87 7.28 11.40 -0.89
C VAL A 87 6.51 12.67 -1.26
N TYR A 88 6.04 12.74 -2.50
CA TYR A 88 5.20 13.84 -2.97
C TYR A 88 3.73 13.45 -2.88
N THR A 89 2.94 14.28 -2.21
CA THR A 89 1.53 13.99 -1.90
C THR A 89 0.56 14.82 -2.74
N GLY A 90 1.07 15.76 -3.55
CA GLY A 90 0.25 16.63 -4.41
C GLY A 90 -0.46 17.75 -3.64
N ALA A 91 -1.29 17.39 -2.65
CA ALA A 91 -1.92 18.32 -1.72
C ALA A 91 -1.18 18.34 -0.38
N GLY A 92 -1.30 19.44 0.36
CA GLY A 92 -0.73 19.55 1.70
C GLY A 92 -1.36 18.54 2.65
N ILE A 93 -0.57 17.67 3.25
CA ILE A 93 -1.01 16.72 4.27
C ILE A 93 -0.46 17.14 5.63
N ARG A 94 -1.29 17.11 6.67
CA ARG A 94 -0.84 17.26 8.05
C ARG A 94 -1.24 16.03 8.84
N LEU A 95 -0.24 15.26 9.26
CA LEU A 95 -0.45 14.10 10.13
C LEU A 95 -0.73 14.59 11.56
N GLY A 96 -1.87 14.20 12.08
CA GLY A 96 -2.22 14.40 13.48
C GLY A 96 -1.41 13.45 14.38
N PRO A 97 -1.21 13.82 15.65
CA PRO A 97 -0.43 13.01 16.59
C PRO A 97 -1.04 11.62 16.86
N SER A 98 -2.35 11.43 16.59
CA SER A 98 -3.01 10.14 16.73
C SER A 98 -2.53 9.09 15.73
N VAL A 99 -2.07 9.48 14.54
CA VAL A 99 -1.48 8.57 13.54
C VAL A 99 -0.23 7.89 14.11
N CYS A 100 0.53 8.61 14.94
CA CYS A 100 1.75 8.11 15.53
C CYS A 100 1.59 7.27 16.78
N LYS A 101 0.42 7.35 17.42
CA LYS A 101 0.15 6.61 18.64
C LYS A 101 0.08 5.09 18.40
N TYR A 102 -0.28 4.68 17.18
CA TYR A 102 -0.53 3.29 16.81
C TYR A 102 0.20 2.88 15.52
N SER A 103 1.35 3.49 15.26
CA SER A 103 2.17 3.14 14.11
C SER A 103 2.69 1.69 14.23
N GLY A 104 3.00 1.06 13.09
CA GLY A 104 3.30 -0.36 12.99
C GLY A 104 2.06 -1.27 12.93
N SER A 105 0.87 -0.71 12.70
CA SER A 105 -0.38 -1.48 12.65
C SER A 105 -1.40 -0.92 11.66
N ILE A 106 -2.48 -1.68 11.42
CA ILE A 106 -3.60 -1.23 10.57
C ILE A 106 -4.54 -0.39 11.43
N GLU A 107 -4.73 0.86 11.01
CA GLU A 107 -5.54 1.85 11.71
C GLU A 107 -6.64 2.37 10.78
N ASN A 108 -7.74 2.81 11.38
CA ASN A 108 -8.76 3.56 10.67
C ASN A 108 -8.34 5.03 10.58
N ILE A 109 -7.96 5.43 9.38
CA ILE A 109 -7.51 6.77 9.03
C ILE A 109 -8.72 7.60 8.64
N SER A 110 -8.86 8.76 9.28
CA SER A 110 -9.84 9.77 8.93
C SER A 110 -9.15 10.99 8.35
N GLU A 111 -9.68 11.45 7.22
CA GLU A 111 -9.19 12.60 6.48
C GLU A 111 -10.23 13.72 6.51
N SER A 112 -9.78 14.93 6.83
CA SER A 112 -10.62 16.13 6.86
C SER A 112 -9.94 17.29 6.15
N TYR A 113 -10.61 17.87 5.14
CA TYR A 113 -10.12 19.06 4.46
C TYR A 113 -10.29 20.31 5.35
N THR A 114 -9.20 21.05 5.59
CA THR A 114 -9.19 22.22 6.48
C THR A 114 -9.56 23.54 5.79
N GLY A 115 -9.81 23.54 4.48
CA GLY A 115 -10.12 24.75 3.71
C GLY A 115 -8.91 25.53 3.19
N MET A 116 -7.71 25.31 3.75
CA MET A 116 -6.47 26.01 3.37
C MET A 116 -5.57 25.19 2.41
N GLY A 117 -6.15 24.36 1.54
CA GLY A 117 -5.36 23.46 0.67
C GLY A 117 -4.65 22.33 1.43
N THR A 118 -4.98 22.14 2.71
CA THR A 118 -4.37 21.15 3.59
C THR A 118 -5.40 20.16 4.12
N TYR A 119 -5.06 18.88 4.09
CA TYR A 119 -5.82 17.78 4.67
C TYR A 119 -5.24 17.40 6.03
N GLU A 120 -6.08 17.33 7.05
CA GLU A 120 -5.71 16.83 8.36
C GLU A 120 -6.04 15.34 8.44
N ILE A 121 -5.02 14.54 8.74
CA ILE A 121 -5.09 13.08 8.79
C ILE A 121 -5.01 12.65 10.24
N SER A 122 -5.96 11.83 10.67
CA SER A 122 -6.03 11.33 12.04
C SER A 122 -6.19 9.81 12.05
N GLY A 123 -5.52 9.14 12.98
CA GLY A 123 -5.66 7.70 13.19
C GLY A 123 -6.59 7.38 14.37
N SER A 124 -7.33 6.29 14.24
CA SER A 124 -8.11 5.67 15.30
C SER A 124 -8.08 4.15 15.12
N ARG A 125 -8.10 3.42 16.23
CA ARG A 125 -8.08 1.96 16.23
C ARG A 125 -9.49 1.37 16.27
#